data_AF-A0A261BZ03-F1
#
_entry.id   AF-A0A261BZ03-F1
#
_cell.length_a   1.000
_cell.length_b   1.000
_cell.length_c   1.000
_cell.angle_alpha   90.00
_cell.angle_beta   90.00
_cell.angle_gamma   90.00
#
_symmetry.space_group_name_H-M   'P 1'
#
loop_
_entity.id
_entity.type
_entity.pdbx_description
1 polymer ?
#
loop_
_entity_poly.entity_id
_entity_poly.type
_entity_poly.pdbx_seq_one_letter_code
_entity_poly.pdbx_strand_id
1 'polypeptide(L)'
;MEFKKRLVPKLLTFPALESTKDWDLHLDRCSDLGVGFARKFMNIDVNIRSSLNFGSVSHETIDDFVGKMGDLRIVDRTDALVRFETNNPEKHMILKRFERRQYSREHRFVMVVVSADIEASQYDEYVFE
;
A
#
# COMPACT_ATOMS: atom_id res chain seq x y z
N MET A 1 24.15 4.22 -2.84
CA MET A 1 22.97 3.34 -2.71
C MET A 1 22.46 3.22 -1.26
N GLU A 2 23.28 3.49 -0.23
CA GLU A 2 22.85 3.46 1.19
C GLU A 2 21.77 4.49 1.58
N PHE A 3 21.75 5.67 0.95
CA PHE A 3 20.84 6.75 1.35
C PHE A 3 19.36 6.35 1.21
N LYS A 4 19.03 5.56 0.17
CA LYS A 4 17.68 5.07 -0.09
C LYS A 4 17.21 4.04 0.95
N LYS A 5 18.13 3.19 1.45
CA LYS A 5 17.83 2.22 2.51
C LYS A 5 17.46 2.88 3.84
N ARG A 6 17.89 4.13 4.08
CA ARG A 6 17.59 4.88 5.30
C ARG A 6 16.41 5.85 5.16
N LEU A 7 15.95 6.12 3.93
CA LEU A 7 14.86 7.06 3.69
C LEU A 7 13.52 6.51 4.18
N VAL A 8 13.17 5.27 3.82
CA VAL A 8 11.91 4.64 4.26
C VAL A 8 11.85 4.53 5.78
N PRO A 9 12.85 3.96 6.48
CA PRO A 9 12.82 3.93 7.95
C PRO A 9 12.62 5.31 8.58
N LYS A 10 13.27 6.36 8.08
CA LYS A 10 13.09 7.73 8.59
C LYS A 10 11.69 8.26 8.30
N LEU A 11 11.20 8.11 7.07
CA LEU A 11 9.86 8.53 6.70
C LEU A 11 8.81 7.90 7.62
N LEU A 12 8.94 6.60 7.92
CA LEU A 12 8.06 5.85 8.82
C LEU A 12 8.08 6.32 10.30
N THR A 13 9.00 7.21 10.66
CA THR A 13 9.08 7.84 11.99
C THR A 13 8.44 9.22 12.05
N PHE A 14 7.98 9.78 10.92
CA PHE A 14 7.35 11.10 10.93
C PHE A 14 6.01 11.07 11.68
N PRO A 15 5.77 11.96 12.66
CA PRO A 15 4.52 11.99 13.42
C PRO A 15 3.28 12.22 12.55
N ALA A 16 3.45 12.89 11.41
CA ALA A 16 2.37 13.09 10.44
C ALA A 16 1.75 11.78 9.97
N LEU A 17 2.45 10.63 10.04
CA LEU A 17 1.88 9.34 9.66
C LEU A 17 0.72 8.90 10.55
N GLU A 18 0.65 9.41 11.77
CA GLU A 18 -0.39 9.04 12.73
C GLU A 18 -1.62 9.92 12.59
N SER A 19 -1.48 11.12 12.02
CA SER A 19 -2.56 12.11 11.90
C SER A 19 -3.06 12.34 10.47
N THR A 20 -2.27 12.00 9.47
CA THR A 20 -2.62 12.20 8.05
C THR A 20 -3.36 10.99 7.51
N LYS A 21 -4.56 11.22 6.95
CA LYS A 21 -5.39 10.17 6.36
C LYS A 21 -4.88 9.71 4.99
N ASP A 22 -4.46 10.66 4.14
CA ASP A 22 -4.10 10.38 2.74
C ASP A 22 -2.68 10.83 2.43
N TRP A 23 -1.92 9.94 1.81
CA TRP A 23 -0.53 10.17 1.41
C TRP A 23 -0.35 9.97 -0.08
N ASP A 24 0.23 10.95 -0.78
CA ASP A 24 0.75 10.77 -2.14
C ASP A 24 2.27 10.92 -2.12
N LEU A 25 2.97 9.83 -2.45
CA LEU A 25 4.42 9.75 -2.42
C LEU A 25 4.99 9.33 -3.78
N HIS A 26 5.70 10.24 -4.42
CA HIS A 26 6.49 9.96 -5.63
C HIS A 26 7.96 9.78 -5.23
N LEU A 27 8.36 8.52 -5.00
CA LEU A 27 9.73 8.18 -4.60
C LEU A 27 10.39 7.25 -5.62
N ASP A 28 11.44 7.76 -6.23
CA ASP A 28 12.09 7.10 -7.36
C ASP A 28 13.00 5.95 -6.88
N ARG A 29 12.73 4.73 -7.35
CA ARG A 29 13.44 3.46 -7.01
C ARG A 29 13.44 3.16 -5.50
N CYS A 30 12.25 3.03 -4.91
CA CYS A 30 12.07 2.69 -3.51
C CYS A 30 11.18 1.45 -3.33
N SER A 31 11.73 0.28 -3.63
CA SER A 31 11.05 -1.01 -3.69
C SER A 31 10.33 -1.45 -2.41
N ASP A 32 10.74 -0.87 -1.27
CA ASP A 32 10.27 -1.30 0.05
C ASP A 32 9.25 -0.31 0.65
N LEU A 33 8.90 0.75 -0.09
CA LEU A 33 8.02 1.81 0.40
C LEU A 33 6.64 1.27 0.75
N GLY A 34 5.97 0.58 -0.19
CA GLY A 34 4.65 0.00 0.02
C GLY A 34 4.65 -1.00 1.19
N VAL A 35 5.66 -1.87 1.26
CA VAL A 35 5.83 -2.86 2.33
C VAL A 35 6.01 -2.17 3.70
N GLY A 36 6.84 -1.14 3.75
CA GLY A 36 7.09 -0.37 4.97
C GLY A 36 5.83 0.33 5.50
N PHE A 37 5.08 0.97 4.61
CA PHE A 37 3.82 1.61 4.97
C PHE A 37 2.75 0.59 5.37
N ALA A 38 2.62 -0.52 4.65
CA ALA A 38 1.66 -1.57 5.00
C ALA A 38 1.90 -2.05 6.43
N ARG A 39 3.15 -2.39 6.78
CA ARG A 39 3.51 -2.80 8.15
C ARG A 39 3.23 -1.70 9.17
N LYS A 40 3.60 -0.45 8.88
CA LYS A 40 3.36 0.67 9.79
C LYS A 40 1.86 0.89 10.02
N PHE A 41 1.04 0.84 8.97
CA PHE A 41 -0.42 0.96 9.05
C PHE A 41 -1.03 -0.15 9.91
N MET A 42 -0.61 -1.41 9.74
CA MET A 42 -1.05 -2.51 10.62
C MET A 42 -0.64 -2.30 12.08
N ASN A 43 0.52 -1.70 12.33
CA ASN A 43 1.04 -1.50 13.67
C ASN A 43 0.33 -0.38 14.44
N ILE A 44 -0.07 0.70 13.76
CA ILE A 44 -0.72 1.85 14.39
C ILE A 44 -2.25 1.82 14.33
N ASP A 45 -2.83 0.74 13.79
CA ASP A 45 -4.28 0.57 13.61
C ASP A 45 -4.96 1.80 12.99
N VAL A 46 -4.41 2.26 11.88
CA VAL A 46 -4.88 3.46 11.16
C VAL A 46 -6.38 3.36 10.79
N ASN A 47 -7.02 4.52 10.63
CA ASN A 47 -8.45 4.63 10.33
C ASN A 47 -8.83 4.02 8.96
N ILE A 48 -10.07 3.55 8.86
CA ILE A 48 -10.68 3.18 7.57
C ILE A 48 -10.68 4.41 6.65
N ARG A 49 -10.51 4.15 5.34
CA ARG A 49 -10.27 5.12 4.25
C ARG A 49 -8.89 5.77 4.24
N SER A 50 -8.03 5.52 5.22
CA SER A 50 -6.64 5.99 5.08
C SER A 50 -5.95 5.31 3.91
N SER A 51 -5.26 6.11 3.12
CA SER A 51 -4.71 5.69 1.84
C SER A 51 -3.25 6.09 1.66
N LEU A 52 -2.54 5.27 0.89
CA LEU A 52 -1.22 5.57 0.35
C LEU A 52 -1.26 5.39 -1.16
N ASN A 53 -0.95 6.45 -1.87
CA ASN A 53 -0.67 6.45 -3.28
C ASN A 53 0.84 6.54 -3.50
N PHE A 54 1.40 5.62 -4.29
CA PHE A 54 2.83 5.65 -4.58
C PHE A 54 3.17 5.17 -5.99
N GLY A 55 4.18 5.81 -6.58
CA GLY A 55 4.78 5.41 -7.85
C GLY A 55 5.96 4.47 -7.64
N SER A 56 6.11 3.50 -8.55
CA SER A 56 7.32 2.70 -8.68
C SER A 56 7.77 2.64 -10.14
N VAL A 57 9.03 2.99 -10.39
CA VAL A 57 9.70 2.81 -11.69
C VAL A 57 10.17 1.37 -11.93
N SER A 58 10.09 0.48 -10.94
CA SER A 58 10.39 -0.93 -11.12
C SER A 58 9.17 -1.67 -11.68
N HIS A 59 9.40 -2.80 -12.34
CA HIS A 59 8.36 -3.72 -12.81
C HIS A 59 7.71 -4.52 -11.67
N GLU A 60 7.64 -3.95 -10.47
CA GLU A 60 7.07 -4.62 -9.30
C GLU A 60 5.63 -5.04 -9.56
N THR A 61 5.35 -6.25 -9.13
CA THR A 61 4.07 -6.92 -9.21
C THR A 61 3.43 -7.00 -7.83
N ILE A 62 2.15 -7.39 -7.78
CA ILE A 62 1.50 -7.74 -6.51
C ILE A 62 2.25 -8.91 -5.84
N ASP A 63 2.78 -9.85 -6.63
CA ASP A 63 3.54 -11.01 -6.14
C ASP A 63 4.83 -10.59 -5.44
N ASP A 64 5.55 -9.63 -6.01
CA ASP A 64 6.77 -9.08 -5.39
C ASP A 64 6.45 -8.42 -4.03
N PHE A 65 5.32 -7.70 -3.95
CA PHE A 65 4.86 -7.11 -2.71
C PHE A 65 4.52 -8.18 -1.66
N VAL A 66 3.72 -9.17 -2.03
CA VAL A 66 3.31 -10.28 -1.15
C VAL A 66 4.54 -11.05 -0.66
N GLY A 67 5.47 -11.37 -1.55
CA GLY A 67 6.71 -12.08 -1.22
C GLY A 67 7.59 -11.33 -0.21
N LYS A 68 7.68 -9.99 -0.32
CA LYS A 68 8.43 -9.16 0.65
C LYS A 68 7.72 -8.97 1.98
N MET A 69 6.39 -8.98 1.96
CA MET A 69 5.59 -8.89 3.17
C MET A 69 5.75 -10.15 4.03
N GLY A 70 5.86 -11.33 3.40
CA GLY A 70 6.03 -12.61 4.07
C GLY A 70 4.69 -13.24 4.40
N ASP A 71 4.48 -13.58 5.68
CA ASP A 71 3.28 -14.28 6.17
C ASP A 71 2.05 -13.36 6.22
N LEU A 72 1.54 -12.96 5.05
CA LEU A 72 0.27 -12.26 4.90
C LEU A 72 -0.90 -13.24 4.87
N ARG A 73 -1.95 -12.93 5.63
CA ARG A 73 -3.24 -13.60 5.51
C ARG A 73 -4.04 -12.94 4.40
N ILE A 74 -3.96 -13.53 3.21
CA ILE A 74 -4.64 -13.04 2.02
C ILE A 74 -6.12 -13.45 2.06
N VAL A 75 -7.00 -12.49 1.86
CA VAL A 75 -8.45 -12.66 1.82
C VAL A 75 -8.94 -12.77 0.38
N ASP A 76 -8.41 -11.93 -0.50
CA ASP A 76 -8.73 -11.92 -1.93
C ASP A 76 -7.49 -11.51 -2.75
N ARG A 77 -7.37 -12.03 -3.97
CA ARG A 77 -6.24 -11.76 -4.84
C ARG A 77 -6.57 -11.93 -6.32
N THR A 78 -6.07 -10.98 -7.10
CA THR A 78 -6.00 -11.00 -8.57
C THR A 78 -4.61 -10.55 -9.02
N ASP A 79 -4.37 -10.52 -10.33
CA ASP A 79 -3.10 -10.04 -10.90
C ASP A 79 -2.84 -8.55 -10.61
N ALA A 80 -3.90 -7.78 -10.35
CA ALA A 80 -3.83 -6.33 -10.15
C ALA A 80 -4.16 -5.89 -8.73
N LEU A 81 -4.63 -6.79 -7.85
CA LEU A 81 -5.11 -6.42 -6.53
C LEU A 81 -4.84 -7.54 -5.51
N VAL A 82 -4.48 -7.16 -4.30
CA VAL A 82 -4.49 -8.07 -3.14
C VAL A 82 -5.20 -7.41 -1.97
N ARG A 83 -6.10 -8.16 -1.32
CA ARG A 83 -6.71 -7.84 -0.04
C ARG A 83 -6.16 -8.76 1.03
N PHE A 84 -5.80 -8.22 2.17
CA PHE A 84 -5.24 -8.99 3.27
C PHE A 84 -5.66 -8.44 4.64
N GLU A 85 -5.63 -9.32 5.64
CA GLU A 85 -5.96 -8.98 7.03
C GLU A 85 -4.94 -8.01 7.62
N THR A 86 -5.40 -7.15 8.54
CA THR A 86 -4.52 -6.39 9.42
C THR A 86 -4.46 -7.04 10.81
N ASN A 87 -3.71 -6.44 11.74
CA ASN A 87 -3.73 -6.87 13.14
C ASN A 87 -5.09 -6.59 13.82
N ASN A 88 -5.90 -5.69 13.27
CA ASN A 88 -7.27 -5.45 13.71
C ASN A 88 -8.23 -6.30 12.86
N PRO A 89 -9.00 -7.23 13.45
CA PRO A 89 -9.88 -8.12 12.69
C PRO A 89 -11.04 -7.39 12.01
N GLU A 90 -11.36 -6.15 12.39
CA GLU A 90 -12.40 -5.34 11.76
C GLU A 90 -11.89 -4.57 10.53
N LYS A 91 -10.59 -4.64 10.23
CA LYS A 91 -9.96 -3.88 9.15
C LYS A 91 -9.11 -4.78 8.28
N HIS A 92 -9.29 -4.65 6.97
CA HIS A 92 -8.41 -5.21 5.96
C HIS A 92 -7.65 -4.08 5.24
N MET A 93 -6.63 -4.44 4.49
CA MET A 93 -6.00 -3.55 3.53
C MET A 93 -6.13 -4.09 2.12
N ILE A 94 -6.35 -3.18 1.17
CA ILE A 94 -6.35 -3.46 -0.25
C ILE A 94 -5.15 -2.75 -0.85
N LEU A 95 -4.31 -3.47 -1.61
CA LEU A 95 -3.30 -2.91 -2.48
C LEU A 95 -3.72 -3.18 -3.93
N LYS A 96 -3.89 -2.12 -4.73
CA LYS A 96 -4.19 -2.18 -6.15
C LYS A 96 -3.04 -1.60 -6.97
N ARG A 97 -2.62 -2.34 -7.99
CA ARG A 97 -1.68 -1.90 -9.01
C ARG A 97 -2.46 -1.34 -10.20
N PHE A 98 -2.05 -0.17 -10.66
CA PHE A 98 -2.52 0.43 -11.89
C PHE A 98 -1.48 0.27 -12.98
N GLU A 99 -1.96 0.00 -14.19
CA GLU A 99 -1.10 -0.08 -15.36
C GLU A 99 -0.42 1.26 -15.65
N ARG A 100 0.71 1.17 -16.34
CA ARG A 100 1.47 2.36 -16.75
C ARG A 100 0.59 3.22 -17.65
N ARG A 101 0.36 4.48 -17.25
CA ARG A 101 -0.27 5.45 -18.16
C ARG A 101 0.67 5.73 -19.33
N GLN A 102 0.10 6.01 -20.50
CA GLN A 102 0.82 6.21 -21.77
C GLN A 102 2.00 7.20 -21.70
N TYR A 103 1.95 8.15 -20.75
CA TYR A 103 2.98 9.19 -20.50
C TYR A 103 3.70 9.07 -19.15
N SER A 104 3.42 8.04 -18.35
CA SER A 104 4.12 7.78 -17.09
C SER A 104 5.15 6.67 -17.29
N ARG A 105 6.33 6.82 -16.67
CA ARG A 105 7.32 5.75 -16.56
C ARG A 105 7.09 4.87 -15.33
N GLU A 106 6.15 5.24 -14.46
CA GLU A 106 5.89 4.61 -13.18
C GLU A 106 4.60 3.78 -13.22
N HIS A 107 4.66 2.61 -12.60
CA HIS A 107 3.46 1.90 -12.14
C HIS A 107 2.95 2.59 -10.89
N ARG A 108 1.64 2.88 -10.85
CA ARG A 108 1.01 3.48 -9.67
C ARG A 108 0.41 2.39 -8.82
N PHE A 109 0.58 2.49 -7.51
CA PHE A 109 -0.05 1.63 -6.54
C PHE A 109 -0.90 2.48 -5.60
N VAL A 110 -2.08 1.98 -5.27
CA VAL A 110 -2.91 2.54 -4.21
C VAL A 110 -3.11 1.47 -3.16
N MET A 111 -2.78 1.81 -1.92
CA MET A 111 -3.10 1.02 -0.76
C MET A 111 -4.13 1.76 0.08
N VAL A 112 -5.17 1.08 0.52
CA VAL A 112 -6.23 1.68 1.33
C VAL A 112 -6.67 0.74 2.44
N VAL A 113 -6.96 1.31 3.60
CA VAL A 113 -7.52 0.60 4.75
C VAL A 113 -9.03 0.58 4.61
N VAL A 114 -9.60 -0.62 4.65
CA VAL A 114 -11.04 -0.84 4.47
C VAL A 114 -11.59 -1.65 5.63
N SER A 115 -12.91 -1.64 5.79
CA SER A 115 -13.58 -2.51 6.75
C SER A 115 -13.38 -4.00 6.39
N ALA A 116 -13.48 -4.90 7.35
CA ALA A 116 -13.43 -6.35 7.08
C ALA A 116 -14.69 -6.87 6.35
N ASP A 117 -15.82 -6.15 6.46
CA ASP A 117 -17.12 -6.52 5.88
C ASP A 117 -17.34 -6.02 4.43
N ILE A 118 -16.42 -5.23 3.87
CA ILE A 118 -16.50 -4.75 2.48
C ILE A 118 -16.49 -5.92 1.47
N GLU A 119 -17.43 -5.83 0.53
CA GLU A 119 -17.58 -6.76 -0.59
C GLU A 119 -16.67 -6.39 -1.78
N ALA A 120 -16.25 -7.38 -2.57
CA ALA A 120 -15.37 -7.17 -3.72
C ALA A 120 -15.91 -6.17 -4.75
N SER A 121 -17.24 -6.12 -4.92
CA SER A 121 -17.90 -5.16 -5.81
C SER A 121 -17.72 -3.70 -5.39
N GLN A 122 -17.35 -3.45 -4.14
CA GLN A 122 -17.18 -2.10 -3.58
C GLN A 122 -15.72 -1.64 -3.61
N TYR A 123 -14.75 -2.49 -3.95
CA TYR A 123 -13.33 -2.15 -3.84
C TYR A 123 -12.97 -0.89 -4.66
N ASP A 124 -13.58 -0.75 -5.83
CA ASP A 124 -13.32 0.36 -6.73
C ASP A 124 -13.74 1.72 -6.14
N GLU A 125 -14.71 1.76 -5.22
CA GLU A 125 -15.12 2.98 -4.51
C GLU A 125 -14.03 3.53 -3.56
N TYR A 126 -13.06 2.70 -3.18
CA TYR A 126 -12.00 3.06 -2.23
C TYR A 126 -10.64 3.31 -2.89
N VAL A 127 -10.42 2.77 -4.09
CA VAL A 127 -9.13 2.83 -4.80
C VAL A 127 -9.14 3.80 -5.98
N PHE A 128 -10.30 4.32 -6.36
CA PHE A 128 -10.50 5.35 -7.39
C PHE A 128 -11.22 6.59 -6.80
N GLU A 129 -10.54 7.35 -5.94
CA GLU A 129 -10.88 8.76 -5.69
C GLU A 129 -9.94 9.69 -6.49
#